data_AF-A0A9E3SVL1-F1
#
_entry.id   AF-A0A9E3SVL1-F1
#
_cell.length_a   1.000
_cell.length_b   1.000
_cell.length_c   1.000
_cell.angle_alpha   90.00
_cell.angle_beta   90.00
_cell.angle_gamma   90.00
#
_symmetry.space_group_name_H-M   'P 1'
#
loop_
_entity.id
_entity.type
_entity.pdbx_description
1 polymer ?
#
loop_
_entity_poly.entity_id
_entity_poly.type
_entity_poly.pdbx_seq_one_letter_code
_entity_poly.pdbx_strand_id
1 'polypeptide(L)'
;LDEAMTLEVGPSGSSQVYAVFEAASGAVVDIWASTTGEDDVAVSLMGVSGQEIDRDDDDGSDNNALLRRVVLPDTGFYLVRVDQSYSDEPMTSNVTVTVNASEQLYLSAEPQPLVLGDGEGQIGTEVYTMEVKAGVTYRLIFTIEPNPDEEMGIKVELLDTDRFFDPELDVQHATGVSWDFLPTSSGTIRVDVHPTLFANDLHSIEYTAALEVIEAK
;
A
#
# COMPACT_ATOMS: atom_id res chain seq x y z
N LEU A 1 -3.06 16.70 6.16
CA LEU A 1 -1.88 17.55 5.87
C LEU A 1 -2.27 18.47 4.74
N ASP A 2 -1.91 19.75 4.83
CA ASP A 2 -2.23 20.71 3.76
C ASP A 2 -1.11 20.78 2.70
N GLU A 3 0.11 20.37 3.06
CA GLU A 3 1.29 20.37 2.18
C GLU A 3 2.14 19.11 2.42
N ALA A 4 2.89 18.73 1.37
CA ALA A 4 3.92 17.69 1.43
C ALA A 4 4.99 18.05 2.47
N MET A 5 5.44 17.05 3.22
CA MET A 5 6.49 17.20 4.22
C MET A 5 7.68 16.33 3.83
N THR A 6 8.89 16.90 3.84
CA THR A 6 10.15 16.16 3.70
C THR A 6 10.97 16.33 4.96
N LEU A 7 11.42 15.22 5.54
CA LEU A 7 12.18 15.16 6.77
C LEU A 7 13.50 14.45 6.51
N GLU A 8 14.60 15.17 6.72
CA GLU A 8 15.96 14.63 6.61
C GLU A 8 16.44 14.19 7.99
N VAL A 9 16.83 12.92 8.10
CA VAL A 9 17.41 12.37 9.33
C VAL A 9 18.80 11.83 9.01
N GLY A 10 19.81 12.43 9.65
CA GLY A 10 21.19 11.95 9.51
C GLY A 10 21.45 10.67 10.31
N PRO A 11 22.58 10.00 10.07
CA PRO A 11 23.01 8.82 10.83
C PRO A 11 22.95 9.08 12.34
N SER A 12 22.14 8.31 13.05
CA SER A 12 21.97 8.41 14.50
C SER A 12 23.00 7.57 15.26
N GLY A 13 23.78 6.73 14.55
CA GLY A 13 24.55 5.64 15.16
C GLY A 13 23.67 4.50 15.67
N SER A 14 22.38 4.48 15.29
CA SER A 14 21.41 3.41 15.52
C SER A 14 20.96 2.83 14.17
N SER A 15 20.45 1.60 14.18
CA SER A 15 19.76 0.97 13.05
C SER A 15 18.39 1.61 12.77
N GLN A 16 17.99 2.60 13.57
CA GLN A 16 16.69 3.25 13.47
C GLN A 16 16.81 4.77 13.49
N VAL A 17 15.92 5.39 12.73
CA VAL A 17 15.68 6.83 12.77
C VAL A 17 14.18 7.12 12.85
N TYR A 18 13.84 8.31 13.29
CA TYR A 18 12.47 8.70 13.55
C TYR A 18 12.14 10.05 12.95
N ALA A 19 10.96 10.12 12.33
CA ALA A 19 10.34 11.31 11.82
C ALA A 19 8.97 11.49 12.49
N VAL A 20 8.53 12.74 12.69
CA VAL A 20 7.24 13.04 13.33
C VAL A 20 6.48 14.05 12.47
N PHE A 21 5.19 13.81 12.29
CA PHE A 21 4.28 14.76 11.65
C PHE A 21 2.94 14.84 12.41
N GLU A 22 2.22 15.94 12.25
CA GLU A 22 0.87 16.13 12.82
C GLU A 22 -0.18 15.96 11.72
N ALA A 23 -1.25 15.25 12.03
CA ALA A 23 -2.37 15.07 11.11
C ALA A 23 -3.71 14.99 11.84
N ALA A 24 -4.79 15.22 11.09
CA ALA A 24 -6.15 15.04 11.58
C ALA A 24 -6.66 13.62 11.30
N SER A 25 -7.55 13.14 12.17
CA SER A 25 -8.32 11.91 11.94
C SER A 25 -9.02 11.95 10.57
N GLY A 26 -8.97 10.83 9.84
CA GLY A 26 -9.48 10.68 8.49
C GLY A 26 -8.59 11.26 7.39
N ALA A 27 -7.45 11.87 7.72
CA ALA A 27 -6.46 12.23 6.71
C ALA A 27 -5.91 10.96 6.05
N VAL A 28 -5.62 11.05 4.75
CA VAL A 28 -5.01 9.96 3.98
C VAL A 28 -3.63 10.41 3.52
N VAL A 29 -2.64 9.55 3.72
CA VAL A 29 -1.25 9.87 3.44
C VAL A 29 -0.54 8.78 2.66
N ASP A 30 0.38 9.22 1.81
CA ASP A 30 1.44 8.38 1.25
C ASP A 30 2.74 8.70 2.01
N ILE A 31 3.49 7.69 2.42
CA ILE A 31 4.76 7.84 3.13
C ILE A 31 5.83 7.04 2.39
N TRP A 32 6.89 7.69 1.95
CA TRP A 32 8.07 7.02 1.40
C TRP A 32 9.29 7.32 2.26
N ALA A 33 10.22 6.37 2.35
CA ALA A 33 11.58 6.62 2.83
C ALA A 33 12.62 6.21 1.80
N SER A 34 13.66 7.00 1.64
CA SER A 34 14.78 6.71 0.73
C SER A 34 16.09 7.09 1.39
N THR A 35 17.18 6.39 1.09
CA THR A 35 18.51 6.72 1.61
C THR A 35 19.42 7.28 0.54
N THR A 36 20.42 8.08 0.94
CA THR A 36 21.44 8.59 0.01
C THR A 36 22.53 7.58 -0.34
N GLY A 37 22.44 6.34 0.18
CA GLY A 37 23.47 5.31 0.07
C GLY A 37 22.87 3.94 -0.23
N GLU A 38 23.54 2.89 0.25
CA GLU A 38 23.13 1.49 0.02
C GLU A 38 22.34 0.91 1.22
N ASP A 39 21.96 1.75 2.18
CA ASP A 39 21.13 1.32 3.31
C ASP A 39 19.73 1.02 2.77
N ASP A 40 19.37 -0.26 2.81
CA ASP A 40 18.02 -0.78 2.59
C ASP A 40 17.16 -0.48 3.83
N VAL A 41 15.92 -0.01 3.65
CA VAL A 41 15.11 0.53 4.74
C VAL A 41 13.67 0.06 4.72
N ALA A 42 13.15 -0.23 5.91
CA ALA A 42 11.74 -0.47 6.14
C ALA A 42 11.10 0.74 6.86
N VAL A 43 9.84 1.01 6.56
CA VAL A 43 9.05 2.07 7.22
C VAL A 43 7.94 1.45 8.03
N SER A 44 7.76 1.93 9.27
CA SER A 44 6.58 1.64 10.08
C SER A 44 5.92 2.94 10.51
N LEU A 45 4.62 3.08 10.25
CA LEU A 45 3.82 4.19 10.73
C LEU A 45 3.21 3.83 12.08
N MET A 46 3.55 4.59 13.11
CA MET A 46 3.00 4.45 14.45
C MET A 46 1.92 5.52 14.68
N GLY A 47 0.76 5.09 15.16
CA GLY A 47 -0.36 5.94 15.52
C GLY A 47 -0.12 6.75 16.80
N VAL A 48 -1.06 7.66 17.09
CA VAL A 48 -1.00 8.56 18.26
C VAL A 48 -0.94 7.81 19.60
N SER A 49 -1.50 6.59 19.66
CA SER A 49 -1.43 5.70 20.83
C SER A 49 -0.11 4.92 20.94
N GLY A 50 0.76 5.00 19.94
CA GLY A 50 2.00 4.23 19.84
C GLY A 50 1.83 2.83 19.26
N GLN A 51 0.65 2.47 18.75
CA GLN A 51 0.43 1.23 18.01
C GLN A 51 0.86 1.37 16.55
N GLU A 52 1.42 0.32 15.95
CA GLU A 52 1.72 0.29 14.52
C GLU A 52 0.41 0.27 13.73
N ILE A 53 0.30 1.15 12.74
CA ILE A 53 -0.84 1.25 11.83
C ILE A 53 -0.53 0.48 10.55
N ASP A 54 0.69 0.66 10.03
CA ASP A 54 1.10 0.10 8.77
C ASP A 54 2.62 -0.03 8.69
N ARG A 55 3.10 -0.94 7.84
CA ARG A 55 4.51 -1.22 7.64
C ARG A 55 4.76 -1.75 6.23
N ASP A 56 5.87 -1.31 5.65
CA ASP A 56 6.35 -1.76 4.35
C ASP A 56 7.89 -1.68 4.29
N ASP A 57 8.50 -2.50 3.44
CA ASP A 57 9.93 -2.46 3.12
C ASP A 57 10.27 -2.37 1.63
N ASP A 58 9.38 -2.75 0.72
CA ASP A 58 9.74 -2.91 -0.71
C ASP A 58 8.66 -2.53 -1.73
N ASP A 59 7.51 -1.97 -1.32
CA ASP A 59 6.41 -1.63 -2.26
C ASP A 59 6.66 -0.37 -3.11
N GLY A 60 7.73 0.39 -2.84
CA GLY A 60 8.22 1.49 -3.67
C GLY A 60 9.34 1.07 -4.62
N SER A 61 9.66 1.90 -5.61
CA SER A 61 10.79 1.69 -6.56
C SER A 61 12.14 1.69 -5.91
N ASP A 62 13.01 1.04 -6.66
CA ASP A 62 14.31 0.60 -6.22
C ASP A 62 14.18 -0.25 -4.95
N ASN A 63 13.00 -0.88 -4.75
CA ASN A 63 12.58 -1.62 -3.57
C ASN A 63 12.70 -0.80 -2.28
N ASN A 64 12.36 0.49 -2.34
CA ASN A 64 12.28 1.33 -1.16
C ASN A 64 10.90 1.22 -0.52
N ALA A 65 10.83 1.35 0.81
CA ALA A 65 9.56 1.36 1.51
C ALA A 65 8.59 2.48 1.07
N LEU A 66 7.34 2.11 0.83
CA LEU A 66 6.20 2.95 0.50
C LEU A 66 4.94 2.49 1.25
N LEU A 67 4.46 3.31 2.18
CA LEU A 67 3.11 3.17 2.71
C LEU A 67 2.14 3.99 1.85
N ARG A 68 1.17 3.32 1.23
CA ARG A 68 0.26 3.92 0.25
C ARG A 68 -1.15 4.14 0.82
N ARG A 69 -1.68 5.35 0.66
CA ARG A 69 -3.04 5.80 1.04
C ARG A 69 -3.50 5.34 2.42
N VAL A 70 -2.62 5.47 3.41
CA VAL A 70 -2.93 5.09 4.78
C VAL A 70 -3.93 6.07 5.39
N VAL A 71 -5.07 5.56 5.85
CA VAL A 71 -6.10 6.34 6.54
C VAL A 71 -5.74 6.48 8.02
N LEU A 72 -5.57 7.72 8.49
CA LEU A 72 -5.13 8.01 9.85
C LEU A 72 -6.33 8.01 10.83
N PRO A 73 -6.34 7.16 11.88
CA PRO A 73 -7.54 6.99 12.72
C PRO A 73 -7.80 8.16 13.68
N ASP A 74 -6.76 8.86 14.12
CA ASP A 74 -6.81 9.82 15.22
C ASP A 74 -6.21 11.17 14.82
N THR A 75 -6.62 12.25 15.50
CA THR A 75 -5.95 13.54 15.36
C THR A 75 -4.77 13.61 16.34
N GLY A 76 -3.58 13.92 15.85
CA GLY A 76 -2.41 14.10 16.72
C GLY A 76 -1.08 13.94 15.99
N PHE A 77 -0.04 13.63 16.79
CA PHE A 77 1.31 13.38 16.30
C PHE A 77 1.49 11.91 15.97
N TYR A 78 1.94 11.65 14.75
CA TYR A 78 2.31 10.35 14.21
C TYR A 78 3.83 10.23 14.17
N LEU A 79 4.32 9.02 14.41
CA LEU A 79 5.73 8.70 14.37
C LEU A 79 5.99 7.77 13.20
N VAL A 80 6.85 8.19 12.27
CA VAL A 80 7.41 7.33 11.24
C VAL A 80 8.72 6.78 11.79
N ARG A 81 8.75 5.46 12.03
CA ARG A 81 9.99 4.74 12.33
C ARG A 81 10.56 4.23 11.02
N VAL A 82 11.82 4.53 10.77
CA VAL A 82 12.58 3.93 9.66
C VAL A 82 13.64 3.05 10.26
N ASP A 83 13.64 1.77 9.88
CA ASP A 83 14.56 0.75 10.33
C ASP A 83 15.47 0.34 9.17
N GLN A 84 16.71 -0.02 9.44
CA GLN A 84 17.53 -0.76 8.47
C GLN A 84 16.82 -2.10 8.17
N SER A 85 16.59 -2.39 6.90
CA SER A 85 15.92 -3.63 6.50
C SER A 85 16.85 -4.82 6.71
N TYR A 86 16.30 -5.90 7.26
CA TYR A 86 17.00 -7.19 7.53
C TYR A 86 18.35 -7.09 8.30
N SER A 87 18.62 -5.99 9.00
CA SER A 87 19.91 -5.71 9.65
C SER A 87 19.72 -4.93 10.96
N ASP A 88 20.57 -5.22 11.95
CA ASP A 88 20.68 -4.46 13.20
C ASP A 88 21.87 -3.49 13.19
N GLU A 89 22.60 -3.39 12.07
CA GLU A 89 23.73 -2.50 11.95
C GLU A 89 23.26 -1.03 11.95
N PRO A 90 24.10 -0.09 12.44
CA PRO A 90 23.75 1.32 12.38
C PRO A 90 23.56 1.80 10.95
N MET A 91 22.52 2.61 10.71
CA MET A 91 22.36 3.31 9.43
C MET A 91 23.56 4.20 9.18
N THR A 92 24.10 4.16 7.97
CA THR A 92 25.31 4.92 7.59
C THR A 92 25.02 6.11 6.69
N SER A 93 23.83 6.13 6.09
CA SER A 93 23.35 7.13 5.12
C SER A 93 22.35 8.09 5.77
N ASN A 94 22.14 9.24 5.12
CA ASN A 94 20.99 10.07 5.45
C ASN A 94 19.72 9.39 4.94
N VAL A 95 18.63 9.55 5.70
CA VAL A 95 17.29 9.10 5.34
C VAL A 95 16.44 10.32 5.04
N THR A 96 15.81 10.32 3.87
CA THR A 96 14.76 11.26 3.51
C THR A 96 13.43 10.56 3.69
N VAL A 97 12.56 11.09 4.56
CA VAL A 97 11.17 10.66 4.70
C VAL A 97 10.28 11.71 4.06
N THR A 98 9.44 11.29 3.11
CA THR A 98 8.42 12.17 2.52
C THR A 98 7.04 11.70 2.92
N VAL A 99 6.21 12.64 3.38
CA VAL A 99 4.81 12.42 3.71
C VAL A 99 3.95 13.34 2.85
N ASN A 100 3.11 12.74 2.00
CA ASN A 100 2.21 13.46 1.12
C ASN A 100 0.77 13.23 1.52
N ALA A 101 -0.07 14.27 1.44
CA ALA A 101 -1.51 14.07 1.45
C ALA A 101 -1.91 13.30 0.18
N SER A 102 -2.82 12.33 0.34
CA SER A 102 -3.36 11.54 -0.75
C SER A 102 -4.88 11.51 -0.67
N GLU A 103 -5.51 10.96 -1.70
CA GLU A 103 -6.94 10.72 -1.73
C GLU A 103 -7.24 9.27 -1.33
N GLN A 104 -8.37 9.05 -0.66
CA GLN A 104 -8.85 7.70 -0.45
C GLN A 104 -9.54 7.20 -1.72
N LEU A 105 -9.14 6.02 -2.19
CA LEU A 105 -9.84 5.34 -3.28
C LEU A 105 -10.87 4.37 -2.71
N TYR A 106 -12.01 4.28 -3.40
CA TYR A 106 -13.13 3.44 -2.99
C TYR A 106 -13.55 2.52 -4.12
N LEU A 107 -13.53 1.21 -3.88
CA LEU A 107 -14.08 0.26 -4.85
C LEU A 107 -15.60 0.37 -4.88
N SER A 108 -16.14 0.36 -6.09
CA SER A 108 -17.57 0.51 -6.35
C SER A 108 -18.03 -0.36 -7.50
N ALA A 109 -19.34 -0.41 -7.75
CA ALA A 109 -19.91 -1.12 -8.89
C ALA A 109 -19.56 -0.47 -10.24
N GLU A 110 -19.24 0.82 -10.26
CA GLU A 110 -18.72 1.48 -11.46
C GLU A 110 -17.23 1.14 -11.60
N PRO A 111 -16.79 0.54 -12.73
CA PRO A 111 -15.39 0.23 -12.95
C PRO A 111 -14.52 1.47 -12.90
N GLN A 112 -13.45 1.42 -12.12
CA GLN A 112 -12.47 2.50 -11.98
C GLN A 112 -11.18 2.10 -12.69
N PRO A 113 -10.55 3.01 -13.44
CA PRO A 113 -9.23 2.76 -13.99
C PRO A 113 -8.21 2.64 -12.85
N LEU A 114 -7.26 1.74 -13.04
CA LEU A 114 -6.11 1.53 -12.16
C LEU A 114 -4.89 1.41 -13.06
N VAL A 115 -3.81 2.09 -12.71
CA VAL A 115 -2.52 1.93 -13.39
C VAL A 115 -1.51 1.53 -12.33
N LEU A 116 -0.90 0.36 -12.50
CA LEU A 116 0.22 -0.08 -11.66
C LEU A 116 1.49 0.02 -12.50
N GLY A 117 2.55 0.53 -11.89
CA GLY A 117 3.76 0.94 -12.60
C GLY A 117 3.56 2.25 -13.37
N ASP A 118 4.63 3.04 -13.46
CA ASP A 118 4.69 4.30 -14.20
C ASP A 118 5.69 4.27 -15.37
N GLY A 119 6.32 3.11 -15.61
CA GLY A 119 7.37 2.96 -16.62
C GLY A 119 8.71 3.62 -16.25
N GLU A 120 8.82 4.23 -15.07
CA GLU A 120 10.07 4.72 -14.45
C GLU A 120 10.46 3.89 -13.20
N GLY A 121 9.82 2.73 -13.01
CA GLY A 121 10.06 1.78 -11.90
C GLY A 121 9.15 1.95 -10.68
N GLN A 122 8.25 2.93 -10.72
CA GLN A 122 7.57 3.69 -9.65
C GLN A 122 6.18 3.42 -9.05
N ILE A 123 5.42 2.32 -9.24
CA ILE A 123 4.24 2.08 -8.37
C ILE A 123 3.94 0.59 -8.26
N GLY A 124 4.41 -0.06 -7.18
CA GLY A 124 4.15 -1.47 -6.91
C GLY A 124 2.75 -1.72 -6.36
N THR A 125 2.13 -0.77 -5.69
CA THR A 125 0.87 -1.05 -5.01
C THR A 125 -0.11 0.09 -5.17
N GLU A 126 -1.36 -0.25 -5.42
CA GLU A 126 -2.46 0.69 -5.24
C GLU A 126 -3.45 0.17 -4.21
N VAL A 127 -3.97 1.09 -3.41
CA VAL A 127 -4.79 0.77 -2.24
C VAL A 127 -6.19 1.31 -2.44
N TYR A 128 -7.16 0.42 -2.33
CA TYR A 128 -8.58 0.76 -2.28
C TYR A 128 -9.17 0.46 -0.91
N THR A 129 -10.28 1.10 -0.63
CA THR A 129 -11.12 0.78 0.52
C THR A 129 -12.55 0.46 0.09
N MET A 130 -13.25 -0.34 0.91
CA MET A 130 -14.66 -0.63 0.68
C MET A 130 -15.40 -0.92 1.97
N GLU A 131 -16.65 -0.46 2.04
CA GLU A 131 -17.55 -0.76 3.14
C GLU A 131 -18.25 -2.10 2.92
N VAL A 132 -18.11 -3.00 3.89
CA VAL A 132 -18.71 -4.33 3.85
C VAL A 132 -19.70 -4.60 4.96
N LYS A 133 -20.59 -5.56 4.72
CA LYS A 133 -21.50 -6.13 5.70
C LYS A 133 -21.21 -7.60 5.91
N ALA A 134 -21.11 -8.01 7.17
CA ALA A 134 -21.00 -9.42 7.53
C ALA A 134 -22.14 -10.24 6.90
N GLY A 135 -21.79 -11.38 6.30
CA GLY A 135 -22.77 -12.29 5.70
C GLY A 135 -23.27 -11.90 4.29
N VAL A 136 -22.77 -10.81 3.70
CA VAL A 136 -23.01 -10.45 2.29
C VAL A 136 -21.81 -10.89 1.46
N THR A 137 -22.06 -11.57 0.34
CA THR A 137 -20.98 -11.96 -0.58
C THR A 137 -20.66 -10.80 -1.51
N TYR A 138 -19.38 -10.51 -1.66
CA TYR A 138 -18.84 -9.49 -2.55
C TYR A 138 -17.97 -10.16 -3.61
N ARG A 139 -17.93 -9.59 -4.81
CA ARG A 139 -17.03 -9.99 -5.90
C ARG A 139 -16.17 -8.81 -6.29
N LEU A 140 -14.86 -8.95 -6.12
CA LEU A 140 -13.88 -8.09 -6.77
C LEU A 140 -13.73 -8.53 -8.22
N ILE A 141 -13.63 -7.57 -9.13
CA ILE A 141 -13.44 -7.80 -10.56
C ILE A 141 -12.28 -6.91 -11.00
N PHE A 142 -11.23 -7.52 -11.51
CA PHE A 142 -10.14 -6.81 -12.17
C PHE A 142 -10.06 -7.25 -13.62
N THR A 143 -10.04 -6.30 -14.55
CA THR A 143 -9.75 -6.56 -15.97
C THR A 143 -8.39 -5.98 -16.28
N ILE A 144 -7.53 -6.76 -16.93
CA ILE A 144 -6.16 -6.37 -17.26
C ILE A 144 -6.12 -6.06 -18.75
N GLU A 145 -5.67 -4.86 -19.11
CA GLU A 145 -5.49 -4.50 -20.51
C GLU A 145 -4.31 -5.28 -21.09
N PRO A 146 -4.51 -6.11 -22.14
CA PRO A 146 -3.44 -6.97 -22.62
C PRO A 146 -2.28 -6.19 -23.22
N ASN A 147 -1.09 -6.35 -22.64
CA ASN A 147 0.16 -5.94 -23.26
C ASN A 147 0.85 -7.19 -23.87
N PRO A 148 1.01 -7.27 -25.21
CA PRO A 148 1.58 -8.45 -25.86
C PRO A 148 3.07 -8.66 -25.56
N ASP A 149 3.76 -7.62 -25.07
CA ASP A 149 5.20 -7.65 -24.85
C ASP A 149 5.57 -7.99 -23.39
N GLU A 150 4.57 -8.20 -22.51
CA GLU A 150 4.77 -8.36 -21.07
C GLU A 150 4.01 -9.54 -20.46
N GLU A 151 4.64 -10.21 -19.50
CA GLU A 151 3.96 -11.15 -18.61
C GLU A 151 3.17 -10.33 -17.58
N MET A 152 1.84 -10.37 -17.69
CA MET A 152 0.98 -9.64 -16.77
C MET A 152 0.45 -10.56 -15.69
N GLY A 153 0.28 -9.99 -14.51
CA GLY A 153 -0.50 -10.58 -13.44
C GLY A 153 -0.89 -9.55 -12.41
N ILE A 154 -1.65 -10.02 -11.43
CA ILE A 154 -2.15 -9.21 -10.34
C ILE A 154 -2.14 -10.05 -9.08
N LYS A 155 -1.62 -9.46 -8.01
CA LYS A 155 -1.78 -9.95 -6.65
C LYS A 155 -2.72 -9.01 -5.93
N VAL A 156 -3.71 -9.57 -5.24
CA VAL A 156 -4.73 -8.83 -4.49
C VAL A 156 -4.74 -9.34 -3.06
N GLU A 157 -4.60 -8.43 -2.10
CA GLU A 157 -4.65 -8.72 -0.67
C GLU A 157 -5.84 -8.01 -0.03
N LEU A 158 -6.50 -8.68 0.92
CA LEU A 158 -7.62 -8.14 1.69
C LEU A 158 -7.21 -7.95 3.15
N LEU A 159 -6.84 -6.72 3.52
CA LEU A 159 -6.51 -6.35 4.88
C LEU A 159 -7.76 -5.79 5.58
N ASP A 160 -7.92 -6.06 6.88
CA ASP A 160 -9.18 -5.95 7.67
C ASP A 160 -9.93 -7.28 7.82
N THR A 161 -9.18 -8.32 8.12
CA THR A 161 -9.74 -9.41 8.90
C THR A 161 -8.95 -9.43 10.21
N ASP A 162 -9.59 -9.62 11.37
CA ASP A 162 -8.92 -9.78 12.68
C ASP A 162 -7.98 -11.02 12.74
N ARG A 163 -7.27 -11.33 11.66
CA ARG A 163 -6.56 -12.57 11.38
C ARG A 163 -5.08 -12.29 11.24
N PHE A 164 -4.33 -13.37 11.47
CA PHE A 164 -2.87 -13.38 11.38
C PHE A 164 -2.37 -13.51 9.92
N PHE A 165 -3.23 -13.91 8.99
CA PHE A 165 -2.95 -13.96 7.56
C PHE A 165 -4.11 -13.35 6.82
N ASP A 166 -3.82 -12.31 6.05
CA ASP A 166 -4.78 -11.70 5.15
C ASP A 166 -5.01 -12.63 3.95
N PRO A 167 -6.26 -12.79 3.48
CA PRO A 167 -6.51 -13.49 2.24
C PRO A 167 -5.76 -12.83 1.09
N GLU A 168 -5.08 -13.64 0.29
CA GLU A 168 -4.34 -13.22 -0.89
C GLU A 168 -4.78 -14.03 -2.12
N LEU A 169 -4.84 -13.37 -3.26
CA LEU A 169 -5.03 -13.96 -4.58
C LEU A 169 -3.95 -13.47 -5.54
N ASP A 170 -3.08 -14.37 -5.99
CA ASP A 170 -2.09 -14.15 -7.04
C ASP A 170 -2.54 -14.84 -8.33
N VAL A 171 -2.67 -14.07 -9.42
CA VAL A 171 -3.04 -14.55 -10.74
C VAL A 171 -2.06 -14.05 -11.78
N GLN A 172 -1.52 -14.99 -12.56
CA GLN A 172 -0.59 -14.72 -13.66
C GLN A 172 -1.21 -15.12 -15.00
N HIS A 173 -0.79 -14.46 -16.07
CA HIS A 173 -1.18 -14.74 -17.46
C HIS A 173 -2.70 -14.72 -17.69
N ALA A 174 -3.40 -13.80 -17.01
CA ALA A 174 -4.84 -13.59 -17.18
C ALA A 174 -5.12 -12.20 -17.76
N THR A 175 -6.23 -12.05 -18.47
CA THR A 175 -6.77 -10.74 -18.90
C THR A 175 -7.90 -10.26 -18.00
N GLY A 176 -8.25 -11.05 -16.99
CA GLY A 176 -9.23 -10.69 -15.98
C GLY A 176 -9.30 -11.73 -14.88
N VAL A 177 -9.59 -11.25 -13.67
CA VAL A 177 -9.76 -12.04 -12.47
C VAL A 177 -11.02 -11.56 -11.75
N SER A 178 -11.75 -12.50 -11.17
CA SER A 178 -12.84 -12.20 -10.25
C SER A 178 -12.68 -13.00 -8.98
N TRP A 179 -12.85 -12.36 -7.83
CA TRP A 179 -12.70 -12.99 -6.54
C TRP A 179 -13.92 -12.75 -5.65
N ASP A 180 -14.63 -13.83 -5.35
CA ASP A 180 -15.75 -13.81 -4.40
C ASP A 180 -15.24 -13.99 -2.97
N PHE A 181 -15.68 -13.13 -2.07
CA PHE A 181 -15.38 -13.24 -0.65
C PHE A 181 -16.60 -12.91 0.22
N LEU A 182 -16.57 -13.44 1.44
CA LEU A 182 -17.64 -13.32 2.43
C LEU A 182 -17.04 -12.78 3.74
N PRO A 183 -17.21 -11.48 4.03
CA PRO A 183 -16.74 -10.86 5.27
C PRO A 183 -17.38 -11.51 6.50
N THR A 184 -16.56 -11.72 7.53
CA THR A 184 -17.03 -12.23 8.84
C THR A 184 -17.47 -11.11 9.79
N SER A 185 -17.08 -9.88 9.50
CA SER A 185 -17.41 -8.64 10.21
C SER A 185 -17.92 -7.60 9.22
N SER A 186 -18.64 -6.60 9.72
CA SER A 186 -18.97 -5.39 8.94
C SER A 186 -17.95 -4.31 9.27
N GLY A 187 -17.57 -3.49 8.30
CA GLY A 187 -16.53 -2.49 8.48
C GLY A 187 -15.91 -2.06 7.15
N THR A 188 -14.78 -1.37 7.26
CA THR A 188 -14.01 -0.88 6.12
C THR A 188 -12.87 -1.85 5.83
N ILE A 189 -12.95 -2.55 4.70
CA ILE A 189 -11.86 -3.41 4.22
C ILE A 189 -10.91 -2.60 3.36
N ARG A 190 -9.60 -2.84 3.55
CA ARG A 190 -8.51 -2.38 2.70
C ARG A 190 -8.18 -3.46 1.66
N VAL A 191 -8.02 -3.04 0.41
CA VAL A 191 -7.71 -3.91 -0.72
C VAL A 191 -6.43 -3.40 -1.36
N ASP A 192 -5.37 -4.18 -1.21
CA ASP A 192 -4.06 -3.86 -1.78
C ASP A 192 -3.89 -4.62 -3.08
N VAL A 193 -3.49 -3.90 -4.12
CA VAL A 193 -3.40 -4.42 -5.47
C VAL A 193 -2.00 -4.21 -5.98
N HIS A 194 -1.32 -5.32 -6.25
CA HIS A 194 0.08 -5.40 -6.64
C HIS A 194 0.20 -5.99 -8.06
N PRO A 195 1.14 -5.57 -8.91
CA PRO A 195 1.55 -6.34 -10.06
C PRO A 195 2.30 -7.58 -9.58
N THR A 196 2.19 -8.69 -10.30
CA THR A 196 2.93 -9.90 -9.91
C THR A 196 4.42 -9.78 -10.25
N LEU A 197 5.23 -10.14 -9.27
CA LEU A 197 6.69 -10.04 -9.18
C LEU A 197 7.46 -10.82 -10.26
N PHE A 198 7.58 -10.36 -11.50
CA PHE A 198 8.62 -10.89 -12.41
C PHE A 198 9.25 -9.88 -13.40
N ALA A 199 8.80 -8.62 -13.45
CA ALA A 199 9.41 -7.63 -14.34
C ALA A 199 10.17 -6.58 -13.52
N ASN A 200 11.51 -6.69 -13.52
CA ASN A 200 12.39 -5.62 -13.03
C ASN A 200 12.24 -4.31 -13.85
N ASP A 201 11.52 -4.37 -14.97
CA ASP A 201 11.15 -3.27 -15.85
C ASP A 201 9.61 -3.25 -15.98
N LEU A 202 8.88 -3.05 -14.89
CA LEU A 202 7.43 -2.86 -14.94
C LEU A 202 7.12 -1.58 -15.74
N HIS A 203 6.75 -1.75 -17.00
CA HIS A 203 6.00 -0.75 -17.73
C HIS A 203 4.63 -0.57 -17.07
N SER A 204 3.99 0.57 -17.31
CA SER A 204 2.65 0.83 -16.77
C SER A 204 1.66 -0.23 -17.27
N ILE A 205 1.08 -1.00 -16.37
CA ILE A 205 0.00 -1.94 -16.66
C ILE A 205 -1.32 -1.27 -16.30
N GLU A 206 -2.23 -1.22 -17.28
CA GLU A 206 -3.57 -0.68 -17.10
C GLU A 206 -4.54 -1.78 -16.68
N TYR A 207 -5.30 -1.49 -15.64
CA TYR A 207 -6.34 -2.34 -15.07
C TYR A 207 -7.65 -1.55 -15.00
N THR A 208 -8.75 -2.27 -14.86
CA THR A 208 -9.99 -1.71 -14.31
C THR A 208 -10.40 -2.54 -13.11
N ALA A 209 -10.77 -1.87 -12.02
CA ALA A 209 -11.22 -2.50 -10.78
C ALA A 209 -12.69 -2.16 -10.51
N ALA A 210 -13.48 -3.18 -10.15
CA ALA A 210 -14.89 -3.03 -9.82
C ALA A 210 -15.30 -3.98 -8.68
N LEU A 211 -16.41 -3.65 -8.03
CA LEU A 211 -17.00 -4.40 -6.93
C LEU A 211 -18.47 -4.71 -7.21
N GLU A 212 -18.84 -5.99 -7.15
CA GLU A 212 -20.22 -6.44 -7.27
C GLU A 212 -20.71 -7.02 -5.94
N VAL A 213 -21.95 -6.71 -5.56
CA VAL A 213 -22.64 -7.36 -4.43
C VAL A 213 -23.41 -8.56 -4.96
N ILE A 214 -23.05 -9.75 -4.51
CA ILE A 214 -23.71 -10.99 -4.92
C ILE A 214 -24.88 -11.24 -3.96
N GLU A 215 -26.10 -10.95 -4.41
CA GLU A 215 -27.30 -11.26 -3.64
C GLU A 215 -27.39 -12.77 -3.37
N ALA A 216 -27.62 -13.15 -2.11
CA ALA A 216 -27.91 -14.53 -1.76
C ALA A 216 -29.23 -14.95 -2.43
N LYS A 217 -29.16 -15.97 -3.30
CA LYS A 217 -30.34 -16.60 -3.90
C LYS A 217 -31.16 -17.38 -2.88
#